data_AF-A0A485KXU8-F1
#
_entry.id   AF-A0A485KXU8-F1
#
_cell.length_a   1.000
_cell.length_b   1.000
_cell.length_c   1.000
_cell.angle_alpha   90.00
_cell.angle_beta   90.00
_cell.angle_gamma   90.00
#
_symmetry.space_group_name_H-M   'P 1'
#
loop_
_entity.id
_entity.type
_entity.pdbx_description
1 polymer ?
#
loop_
_entity_poly.entity_id
_entity_poly.type
_entity_poly.pdbx_seq_one_letter_code
_entity_poly.pdbx_strand_id
1 'polypeptide(L)'
;MIGFVVLVNMSQGTPHEIAQICAQNPSYVDICTTTLSETVDFVATYVASHLVDIDPVVQQARAAIRALNVEFLQFGHVNASSPLDLFRIHILEPFEVEFTYFTWNFILDCALGAREAVALAGDTGNVVVLTGYLNFMQLEVNVDDAPTMMAVYLRNTVAFVTVAMIVIASVMLLYIMVSHGSMEGWNIFQLGPPCGSVVLLFVRNLTAIAL
;
A
#
# COMPACT_ATOMS: atom_id res chain seq x y z
N MET A 1 -5.56 -5.18 -25.33
CA MET A 1 -5.06 -6.51 -25.75
C MET A 1 -4.37 -6.45 -27.11
N ILE A 2 -5.08 -6.10 -28.20
CA ILE A 2 -4.48 -5.95 -29.56
C ILE A 2 -3.23 -5.05 -29.56
N GLY A 3 -3.32 -3.86 -28.95
CA GLY A 3 -2.18 -2.93 -28.89
C GLY A 3 -0.96 -3.49 -28.15
N PHE A 4 -1.15 -4.37 -27.17
CA PHE A 4 -0.03 -4.98 -26.42
C PHE A 4 0.71 -6.02 -27.27
N VAL A 5 -0.01 -6.80 -28.07
CA VAL A 5 0.59 -7.74 -29.04
C VAL A 5 1.48 -6.98 -30.04
N VAL A 6 1.04 -5.80 -30.50
CA VAL A 6 1.84 -4.93 -31.36
C VAL A 6 3.03 -4.34 -30.61
N LEU A 7 2.83 -3.83 -29.39
CA LEU A 7 3.89 -3.24 -28.55
C LEU A 7 4.97 -4.24 -28.15
N VAL A 8 4.68 -5.54 -28.10
CA VAL A 8 5.65 -6.63 -27.85
C VAL A 8 6.25 -7.17 -29.16
N ASN A 9 5.74 -6.76 -30.32
CA ASN A 9 6.11 -7.29 -31.64
C ASN A 9 5.83 -8.80 -31.76
N MET A 10 4.63 -9.21 -31.32
CA MET A 10 4.23 -10.61 -31.23
C MET A 10 3.16 -10.97 -32.29
N SER A 11 3.16 -10.30 -33.44
CA SER A 11 2.17 -10.52 -34.52
C SER A 11 2.29 -11.89 -35.19
N GLN A 12 3.38 -12.62 -34.96
CA GLN A 12 3.58 -14.01 -35.40
C GLN A 12 4.01 -14.91 -34.24
N GLY A 13 3.49 -14.64 -33.04
CA GLY A 13 3.81 -15.43 -31.84
C GLY A 13 3.48 -16.90 -32.02
N THR A 14 4.45 -17.76 -31.73
CA THR A 14 4.27 -19.21 -31.74
C THR A 14 3.41 -19.67 -30.55
N PRO A 15 2.74 -20.83 -30.64
CA PRO A 15 1.99 -21.39 -29.51
C PRO A 15 2.83 -21.57 -28.25
N HIS A 16 4.14 -21.80 -28.41
CA HIS A 16 5.07 -21.92 -27.29
C HIS A 16 5.27 -20.60 -26.55
N GLU A 17 5.50 -19.50 -27.28
CA GLU A 17 5.65 -18.16 -26.70
C GLU A 17 4.36 -17.71 -25.99
N ILE A 18 3.20 -17.98 -26.59
CA ILE A 18 1.89 -17.73 -25.98
C ILE A 18 1.77 -18.50 -24.64
N ALA A 19 2.17 -19.77 -24.62
CA ALA A 19 2.13 -20.58 -23.40
C ALA A 19 3.07 -20.04 -22.31
N GLN A 20 4.27 -19.57 -22.67
CA GLN A 20 5.22 -18.98 -21.72
C GLN A 20 4.72 -17.66 -21.11
N ILE A 21 4.09 -16.80 -21.93
CA ILE A 21 3.44 -15.58 -21.44
C ILE A 21 2.29 -15.96 -20.49
N CYS A 22 1.40 -16.85 -20.91
CA CYS A 22 0.25 -17.21 -20.08
C CYS A 22 0.62 -17.98 -18.81
N ALA A 23 1.80 -18.63 -18.76
CA ALA A 23 2.33 -19.24 -17.55
C ALA A 23 2.63 -18.21 -16.43
N GLN A 24 2.84 -16.94 -16.77
CA GLN A 24 3.02 -15.86 -15.79
C GLN A 24 1.73 -15.54 -15.00
N ASN A 25 0.57 -16.01 -15.47
CA ASN A 25 -0.70 -15.90 -14.76
C ASN A 25 -1.32 -17.29 -14.51
N PRO A 26 -0.84 -18.01 -13.47
CA PRO A 26 -1.23 -19.40 -13.24
C PRO A 26 -2.72 -19.57 -12.92
N SER A 27 -3.41 -18.51 -12.47
CA SER A 27 -4.85 -18.56 -12.16
C SER A 27 -5.75 -18.54 -13.39
N TYR A 28 -5.25 -18.07 -14.55
CA TYR A 28 -6.07 -17.83 -15.74
C TYR A 28 -5.43 -18.32 -17.04
N VAL A 29 -4.61 -19.38 -16.96
CA VAL A 29 -3.83 -19.90 -18.11
C VAL A 29 -4.73 -20.21 -19.32
N ASP A 30 -5.83 -20.95 -19.14
CA ASP A 30 -6.70 -21.39 -20.24
C ASP A 30 -7.39 -20.23 -20.99
N ILE A 31 -7.83 -19.22 -20.23
CA ILE A 31 -8.47 -18.02 -20.79
C ILE A 31 -7.42 -17.16 -21.49
N CYS A 32 -6.23 -17.03 -20.89
CA CYS A 32 -5.12 -16.28 -21.46
C CYS A 32 -4.69 -16.89 -22.81
N THR A 33 -4.48 -18.21 -22.87
CA THR A 33 -4.00 -18.86 -24.10
C THR A 33 -4.99 -18.70 -25.24
N THR A 34 -6.27 -18.93 -24.97
CA THR A 34 -7.36 -18.78 -25.96
C THR A 34 -7.47 -17.33 -26.45
N THR A 35 -7.52 -16.37 -25.53
CA THR A 35 -7.70 -14.95 -25.89
C THR A 35 -6.48 -14.39 -26.61
N LEU A 36 -5.27 -14.78 -26.15
CA LEU A 36 -4.03 -14.31 -26.75
C LEU A 36 -3.82 -14.91 -28.13
N SER A 37 -4.15 -16.19 -28.36
CA SER A 37 -4.08 -16.80 -29.70
C SER A 37 -5.03 -16.10 -30.68
N GLU A 38 -6.29 -15.89 -30.29
CA GLU A 38 -7.26 -15.18 -31.14
C GLU A 38 -6.81 -13.74 -31.44
N THR A 39 -6.18 -13.07 -30.47
CA THR A 39 -5.66 -11.70 -30.64
C THR A 39 -4.46 -11.68 -31.59
N VAL A 40 -3.54 -12.64 -31.49
CA VAL A 40 -2.39 -12.76 -32.40
C VAL A 40 -2.87 -13.03 -33.82
N ASP A 41 -3.81 -13.97 -34.00
CA ASP A 41 -4.39 -14.28 -35.31
C ASP A 41 -5.10 -13.06 -35.92
N PHE A 42 -5.83 -12.30 -35.11
CA PHE A 42 -6.46 -11.05 -35.53
C PHE A 42 -5.43 -10.00 -35.97
N VAL A 43 -4.37 -9.78 -35.18
CA VAL A 43 -3.31 -8.82 -35.51
C VAL A 43 -2.59 -9.23 -36.80
N ALA A 44 -2.28 -10.52 -36.94
CA ALA A 44 -1.66 -11.07 -38.14
C ALA A 44 -2.52 -10.88 -39.40
N THR A 45 -3.84 -11.02 -39.27
CA THR A 45 -4.77 -10.95 -40.40
C THR A 45 -5.11 -9.51 -40.80
N TYR A 46 -5.39 -8.64 -39.83
CA TYR A 46 -6.00 -7.33 -40.07
C TYR A 46 -5.07 -6.13 -39.82
N VAL A 47 -4.01 -6.29 -39.04
CA VAL A 47 -3.13 -5.18 -38.62
C VAL A 47 -1.75 -5.26 -39.28
N ALA A 48 -1.38 -6.40 -39.86
CA ALA A 48 -0.06 -6.65 -40.46
C ALA A 48 0.42 -5.56 -41.41
N SER A 49 -0.45 -5.03 -42.28
CA SER A 49 -0.10 -3.98 -43.24
C SER A 49 0.26 -2.64 -42.60
N HIS A 50 -0.19 -2.40 -41.36
CA HIS A 50 0.06 -1.16 -40.62
C HIS A 50 1.20 -1.27 -39.60
N LEU A 51 1.74 -2.47 -39.37
CA LEU A 51 2.81 -2.68 -38.41
C LEU A 51 4.08 -1.90 -38.79
N VAL A 52 4.38 -1.78 -40.08
CA VAL A 52 5.56 -1.05 -40.59
C VAL A 52 5.47 0.44 -40.23
N ASP A 53 4.29 1.03 -40.32
CA ASP A 53 4.07 2.45 -40.00
C ASP A 53 4.11 2.71 -38.49
N ILE A 54 3.71 1.71 -37.69
CA ILE A 54 3.60 1.82 -36.22
C ILE A 54 4.91 1.49 -35.51
N ASP A 55 5.77 0.63 -36.08
CA ASP A 55 7.05 0.22 -35.49
C ASP A 55 7.92 1.40 -35.00
N PRO A 56 8.16 2.50 -35.75
CA PRO A 56 8.98 3.60 -35.25
C PRO A 56 8.41 4.23 -33.96
N VAL A 57 7.07 4.33 -33.85
CA VAL A 57 6.40 4.86 -32.66
C VAL A 57 6.55 3.89 -31.49
N VAL A 58 6.47 2.58 -31.74
CA VAL A 58 6.68 1.53 -30.72
C VAL A 58 8.11 1.58 -30.20
N GLN A 59 9.11 1.70 -31.07
CA GLN A 59 10.51 1.81 -30.64
C GLN A 59 10.76 3.08 -29.84
N GLN A 60 10.17 4.21 -30.24
CA GLN A 60 10.25 5.46 -29.49
C GLN A 60 9.63 5.33 -28.10
N ALA A 61 8.44 4.72 -28.00
CA ALA A 61 7.77 4.48 -26.72
C ALA A 61 8.59 3.56 -25.81
N ARG A 62 9.15 2.47 -26.35
CA ARG A 62 10.06 1.55 -25.64
C ARG A 62 11.28 2.30 -25.08
N ALA A 63 11.92 3.13 -25.90
CA ALA A 63 13.08 3.91 -25.48
C ALA A 63 12.72 4.94 -24.40
N ALA A 64 11.57 5.61 -24.53
CA ALA A 64 11.10 6.57 -23.55
C ALA A 64 10.85 5.90 -22.19
N ILE A 65 10.12 4.78 -22.14
CA ILE A 65 9.85 4.11 -20.85
C ILE A 65 11.14 3.54 -20.24
N ARG A 66 12.07 3.00 -21.05
CA ARG A 66 13.38 2.57 -20.54
C ARG A 66 14.17 3.72 -19.93
N ALA A 67 14.09 4.93 -20.49
CA ALA A 67 14.76 6.10 -19.94
C ALA A 67 14.21 6.55 -18.57
N LEU A 68 12.95 6.22 -18.24
CA LEU A 68 12.37 6.50 -16.92
C LEU A 68 12.91 5.59 -15.81
N ASN A 69 13.54 4.46 -16.15
CA ASN A 69 14.06 3.46 -15.19
C ASN A 69 13.01 3.04 -14.13
N VAL A 70 11.77 2.80 -14.56
CA VAL A 70 10.72 2.32 -13.65
C VAL A 70 10.98 0.87 -13.26
N GLU A 71 10.89 0.57 -11.97
CA GLU A 71 11.11 -0.74 -11.38
C GLU A 71 9.85 -1.25 -10.68
N PHE A 72 9.65 -2.57 -10.74
CA PHE A 72 8.84 -3.29 -9.77
C PHE A 72 9.67 -3.60 -8.53
N LEU A 73 9.05 -3.46 -7.37
CA LEU A 73 9.69 -3.60 -6.08
C LEU A 73 8.85 -4.51 -5.18
N GLN A 74 9.49 -5.53 -4.61
CA GLN A 74 8.84 -6.50 -3.74
C GLN A 74 9.73 -6.84 -2.55
N PHE A 75 9.17 -6.75 -1.34
CA PHE A 75 9.78 -7.34 -0.15
C PHE A 75 9.43 -8.82 -0.07
N GLY A 76 10.43 -9.67 0.15
CA GLY A 76 10.19 -11.10 0.21
C GLY A 76 11.35 -11.88 0.81
N HIS A 77 11.14 -13.17 0.92
CA HIS A 77 12.17 -14.13 1.33
C HIS A 77 12.35 -15.12 0.20
N VAL A 78 13.60 -15.44 -0.17
CA VAL A 78 13.87 -16.51 -1.15
C VAL A 78 13.36 -17.85 -0.63
N ASN A 79 13.59 -18.12 0.66
CA ASN A 79 13.11 -19.30 1.38
C ASN A 79 12.66 -18.91 2.80
N ALA A 80 11.87 -19.77 3.46
CA ALA A 80 11.35 -19.52 4.81
C ALA A 80 12.42 -19.21 5.89
N SER A 81 13.66 -19.62 5.67
CA SER A 81 14.81 -19.36 6.56
C SER A 81 15.71 -18.21 6.11
N SER A 82 15.46 -17.64 4.93
CA SER A 82 16.27 -16.54 4.39
C SER A 82 15.90 -15.21 5.05
N PRO A 83 16.84 -14.26 5.17
CA PRO A 83 16.51 -12.91 5.61
C PRO A 83 15.50 -12.25 4.65
N LEU A 84 14.77 -11.25 5.15
CA LEU A 84 13.90 -10.42 4.32
C LEU A 84 14.79 -9.61 3.39
N ASP A 85 14.57 -9.76 2.09
CA ASP A 85 15.29 -9.03 1.06
C ASP A 85 14.33 -8.21 0.19
N LEU A 86 14.91 -7.24 -0.50
CA LEU A 86 14.21 -6.36 -1.41
C LEU A 86 14.53 -6.75 -2.85
N PHE A 87 13.56 -7.34 -3.53
CA PHE A 87 13.65 -7.69 -4.94
C PHE A 87 13.23 -6.51 -5.80
N ARG A 88 14.04 -6.24 -6.84
CA ARG A 88 13.82 -5.16 -7.79
C ARG A 88 14.04 -5.68 -9.20
N ILE A 89 13.16 -5.29 -10.10
CA ILE A 89 13.26 -5.63 -11.53
C ILE A 89 12.75 -4.46 -12.37
N HIS A 90 13.43 -4.13 -13.47
CA HIS A 90 12.95 -3.07 -14.35
C HIS A 90 11.69 -3.51 -15.07
N ILE A 91 10.78 -2.57 -15.31
CA ILE A 91 9.49 -2.84 -15.95
C ILE A 91 9.71 -3.51 -17.34
N LEU A 92 10.67 -3.00 -18.13
CA LEU A 92 11.03 -3.50 -19.47
C LEU A 92 12.41 -4.17 -19.49
N GLU A 93 12.57 -5.22 -18.68
CA GLU A 93 13.81 -6.01 -18.63
C GLU A 93 14.00 -6.84 -19.92
N PRO A 94 15.17 -6.79 -20.60
CA PRO A 94 15.39 -7.53 -21.85
C PRO A 94 15.37 -9.06 -21.70
N PHE A 95 15.58 -9.55 -20.48
CA PHE A 95 15.74 -10.98 -20.19
C PHE A 95 14.44 -11.66 -19.75
N GLU A 96 13.38 -10.89 -19.47
CA GLU A 96 12.05 -11.40 -19.10
C GLU A 96 11.01 -11.02 -20.18
N VAL A 97 11.20 -11.61 -21.35
CA VAL A 97 10.36 -11.35 -22.53
C VAL A 97 8.93 -11.86 -22.29
N GLU A 98 8.77 -12.92 -21.51
CA GLU A 98 7.49 -13.54 -21.17
C GLU A 98 6.59 -12.60 -20.36
N PHE A 99 7.16 -11.78 -19.47
CA PHE A 99 6.41 -10.86 -18.63
C PHE A 99 6.16 -9.50 -19.31
N THR A 100 6.94 -9.17 -20.34
CA THR A 100 6.86 -7.88 -21.06
C THR A 100 5.46 -7.59 -21.60
N TYR A 101 4.68 -8.60 -21.98
CA TYR A 101 3.28 -8.44 -22.37
C TYR A 101 2.41 -7.83 -21.26
N PHE A 102 2.56 -8.31 -20.02
CA PHE A 102 1.84 -7.79 -18.86
C PHE A 102 2.39 -6.43 -18.45
N THR A 103 3.70 -6.23 -18.52
CA THR A 103 4.33 -4.94 -18.27
C THR A 103 3.66 -3.80 -19.04
N TRP A 104 3.37 -3.99 -20.34
CA TRP A 104 2.71 -2.95 -21.15
C TRP A 104 1.30 -2.61 -20.65
N ASN A 105 0.60 -3.55 -20.01
CA ASN A 105 -0.66 -3.27 -19.35
C ASN A 105 -0.46 -2.33 -18.15
N PHE A 106 0.53 -2.59 -17.29
CA PHE A 106 0.87 -1.71 -16.16
C PHE A 106 1.29 -0.31 -16.61
N ILE A 107 2.06 -0.20 -17.70
CA ILE A 107 2.46 1.09 -18.27
C ILE A 107 1.24 1.84 -18.82
N LEU A 108 0.31 1.14 -19.48
CA LEU A 108 -0.92 1.76 -19.97
C LEU A 108 -1.79 2.25 -18.82
N ASP A 109 -1.96 1.47 -17.75
CA ASP A 109 -2.66 1.90 -16.55
C ASP A 109 -2.03 3.18 -15.97
N CYS A 110 -0.69 3.25 -15.99
CA CYS A 110 0.03 4.45 -15.57
C CYS A 110 -0.25 5.65 -16.48
N ALA A 111 -0.26 5.45 -17.79
CA ALA A 111 -0.57 6.50 -18.76
C ALA A 111 -2.02 7.00 -18.65
N LEU A 112 -2.94 6.11 -18.24
CA LEU A 112 -4.35 6.42 -18.00
C LEU A 112 -4.62 7.01 -16.60
N GLY A 113 -3.61 7.07 -15.73
CA GLY A 113 -3.74 7.56 -14.36
C GLY A 113 -4.41 6.58 -13.38
N ALA A 114 -4.61 5.32 -13.77
CA ALA A 114 -5.04 4.26 -12.87
C ALA A 114 -3.89 3.71 -12.01
N ARG A 115 -2.64 4.01 -12.39
CA ARG A 115 -1.43 3.83 -11.59
C ARG A 115 -0.58 5.08 -11.72
N GLU A 116 0.38 5.24 -10.82
CA GLU A 116 1.31 6.36 -10.84
C GLU A 116 2.73 5.83 -10.80
N ALA A 117 3.64 6.48 -11.54
CA ALA A 117 5.06 6.26 -11.41
C ALA A 117 5.63 7.34 -10.48
N VAL A 118 6.20 6.92 -9.35
CA VAL A 118 6.73 7.82 -8.34
C VAL A 118 8.22 7.60 -8.15
N ALA A 119 8.97 8.70 -8.07
CA ALA A 119 10.39 8.67 -7.77
C ALA A 119 10.59 8.86 -6.26
N LEU A 120 11.05 7.81 -5.59
CA LEU A 120 11.41 7.82 -4.19
C LEU A 120 12.89 8.18 -4.07
N ALA A 121 13.19 9.36 -3.54
CA ALA A 121 14.56 9.79 -3.29
C ALA A 121 14.97 9.44 -1.86
N GLY A 122 16.08 8.70 -1.72
CA GLY A 122 16.69 8.36 -0.45
C GLY A 122 18.15 8.80 -0.38
N ASP A 123 18.71 8.79 0.82
CA ASP A 123 20.08 9.27 1.07
C ASP A 123 21.16 8.50 0.30
N THR A 124 20.90 7.21 0.03
CA THR A 124 21.81 6.29 -0.67
C THR A 124 21.38 5.95 -2.09
N GLY A 125 20.34 6.60 -2.62
CA GLY A 125 19.90 6.39 -3.99
C GLY A 125 18.43 6.73 -4.22
N ASN A 126 18.05 6.80 -5.49
CA ASN A 126 16.69 7.05 -5.92
C ASN A 126 16.13 5.79 -6.58
N VAL A 127 14.85 5.51 -6.35
CA VAL A 127 14.14 4.38 -6.97
C VAL A 127 12.86 4.92 -7.59
N VAL A 128 12.62 4.61 -8.86
CA VAL A 128 11.37 4.95 -9.54
C VAL A 128 10.49 3.70 -9.53
N VAL A 129 9.36 3.75 -8.81
CA VAL A 129 8.47 2.61 -8.65
C VAL A 129 7.09 2.89 -9.20
N LEU A 130 6.43 1.83 -9.68
CA LEU A 130 5.02 1.88 -10.04
C LEU A 130 4.15 1.63 -8.80
N THR A 131 3.14 2.47 -8.58
CA THR A 131 2.19 2.28 -7.48
C THR A 131 1.19 1.15 -7.76
N GLY A 132 0.50 0.74 -6.70
CA GLY A 132 -0.64 -0.17 -6.80
C GLY A 132 -1.74 0.40 -7.70
N TYR A 133 -2.63 -0.48 -8.16
CA TYR A 133 -3.77 -0.04 -8.97
C TYR A 133 -4.70 0.83 -8.12
N LEU A 134 -4.91 2.07 -8.54
CA LEU A 134 -5.84 3.01 -7.94
C LEU A 134 -7.25 2.65 -8.41
N ASN A 135 -7.98 1.91 -7.60
CA ASN A 135 -9.40 1.72 -7.82
C ASN A 135 -10.16 2.93 -7.28
N PHE A 136 -10.60 3.82 -8.16
CA PHE A 136 -11.29 5.07 -7.79
C PHE A 136 -12.54 4.85 -6.91
N MET A 137 -13.14 3.66 -6.91
CA MET A 137 -14.26 3.33 -6.00
C MET A 137 -13.82 2.85 -4.61
N GLN A 138 -12.58 2.38 -4.45
CA GLN A 138 -12.03 1.91 -3.16
C GLN A 138 -11.13 2.95 -2.48
N LEU A 139 -11.02 4.17 -3.02
CA LEU A 139 -10.48 5.31 -2.27
C LEU A 139 -11.49 5.80 -1.20
N GLU A 140 -12.24 4.86 -0.61
CA GLU A 140 -12.91 5.06 0.65
C GLU A 140 -11.78 5.06 1.69
N VAL A 141 -11.62 6.18 2.38
CA VAL A 141 -10.58 6.37 3.40
C VAL A 141 -10.55 5.13 4.27
N ASN A 142 -9.43 4.39 4.24
CA ASN A 142 -9.23 3.27 5.14
C ASN A 142 -9.49 3.81 6.55
N VAL A 143 -10.60 3.42 7.15
CA VAL A 143 -11.05 4.03 8.40
C VAL A 143 -10.01 3.84 9.50
N ASP A 144 -9.14 2.83 9.38
CA ASP A 144 -8.01 2.58 10.27
C ASP A 144 -6.83 3.56 10.09
N ASP A 145 -6.62 4.13 8.91
CA ASP A 145 -5.62 5.19 8.65
C ASP A 145 -6.22 6.61 8.75
N ALA A 146 -7.53 6.71 9.01
CA ALA A 146 -8.17 8.00 9.19
C ALA A 146 -7.69 8.62 10.52
N PRO A 147 -7.24 9.89 10.52
CA PRO A 147 -6.81 10.59 11.75
C PRO A 147 -7.90 10.63 12.83
N THR A 148 -9.16 10.37 12.44
CA THR A 148 -10.31 10.23 13.33
C THR A 148 -10.21 9.04 14.28
N MET A 149 -9.60 7.91 13.90
CA MET A 149 -9.47 6.76 14.81
C MET A 149 -8.53 7.09 15.95
N MET A 150 -7.38 7.71 15.67
CA MET A 150 -6.45 8.16 16.70
C MET A 150 -7.13 9.13 17.68
N ALA A 151 -7.94 10.06 17.18
CA ALA A 151 -8.73 10.97 18.01
C ALA A 151 -9.78 10.24 18.87
N VAL A 152 -10.45 9.20 18.33
CA VAL A 152 -11.42 8.38 19.07
C VAL A 152 -10.74 7.56 20.17
N TYR A 153 -9.59 6.94 19.90
CA TYR A 153 -8.81 6.22 20.92
C TYR A 153 -8.38 7.16 22.05
N LEU A 154 -7.80 8.32 21.73
CA LEU A 154 -7.40 9.32 22.71
C LEU A 154 -8.59 9.79 23.55
N ARG A 155 -9.73 10.07 22.91
CA ARG A 155 -10.96 10.47 23.61
C ARG A 155 -11.46 9.37 24.57
N ASN A 156 -11.44 8.12 24.14
CA ASN A 156 -11.90 7.00 24.96
C ASN A 156 -10.96 6.74 26.15
N THR A 157 -9.64 6.88 25.95
CA THR A 157 -8.63 6.82 27.02
C THR A 157 -8.85 7.92 28.06
N VAL A 158 -9.11 9.15 27.63
CA VAL A 158 -9.41 10.27 28.55
C VAL A 158 -10.71 10.03 29.32
N ALA A 159 -11.76 9.54 28.66
CA ALA A 159 -13.02 9.23 29.32
C ALA A 159 -12.84 8.15 30.41
N PHE A 160 -12.11 7.08 30.10
CA PHE A 160 -11.79 6.02 31.05
C PHE A 160 -11.05 6.55 32.29
N VAL A 161 -9.99 7.34 32.09
CA VAL A 161 -9.20 7.93 33.18
C VAL A 161 -10.07 8.85 34.05
N THR A 162 -10.95 9.64 33.44
CA THR A 162 -11.84 10.57 34.17
C THR A 162 -12.85 9.82 35.02
N VAL A 163 -13.47 8.75 34.48
CA VAL A 163 -14.42 7.91 35.22
C VAL A 163 -13.72 7.23 36.40
N ALA A 164 -12.52 6.69 36.21
CA ALA A 164 -11.74 6.07 37.29
C ALA A 164 -11.46 7.06 38.45
N MET A 165 -11.11 8.31 38.13
CA MET A 165 -10.89 9.36 39.14
C MET A 165 -12.17 9.71 39.91
N ILE A 166 -13.32 9.79 39.24
CA ILE A 166 -14.61 10.05 39.89
C ILE A 166 -14.97 8.91 40.84
N VAL A 167 -14.74 7.66 40.46
CA VAL A 167 -15.00 6.49 41.31
C VAL A 167 -14.10 6.49 42.56
N ILE A 168 -12.81 6.79 42.41
CA ILE A 168 -11.89 6.86 43.55
C ILE A 168 -12.33 7.99 44.51
N ALA A 169 -12.68 9.17 43.98
CA ALA A 169 -13.14 10.30 44.78
C ALA A 169 -14.46 10.00 45.51
N SER A 170 -15.42 9.32 44.85
CA SER A 170 -16.69 8.97 45.48
C SER A 170 -16.51 7.93 46.59
N VAL A 171 -15.63 6.94 46.41
CA VAL A 171 -15.28 5.97 47.45
C VAL A 171 -14.64 6.66 48.67
N MET A 172 -13.73 7.62 48.43
CA MET A 172 -13.14 8.41 49.53
C MET A 172 -14.20 9.22 50.29
N LEU A 173 -15.12 9.87 49.58
CA LEU A 173 -16.21 10.63 50.21
C LEU A 173 -17.15 9.73 51.01
N LEU A 174 -17.52 8.57 50.47
CA LEU A 174 -18.35 7.59 51.19
C LEU A 174 -17.64 7.08 52.45
N TYR A 175 -16.34 6.82 52.37
CA TYR A 175 -15.54 6.41 53.52
C TYR A 175 -15.52 7.48 54.62
N ILE A 176 -15.42 8.76 54.24
CA ILE A 176 -15.49 9.90 55.18
C ILE A 176 -16.89 10.01 55.83
N MET A 177 -17.96 9.81 55.06
CA MET A 177 -19.33 9.84 55.60
C MET A 177 -19.59 8.68 56.57
N VAL A 178 -19.17 7.46 56.22
CA VAL A 178 -19.34 6.26 57.07
C VAL A 178 -18.52 6.36 58.36
N SER A 179 -17.36 7.00 58.31
CA SER A 179 -16.52 7.27 59.49
C SER A 179 -17.03 8.44 60.36
N HIS A 180 -18.24 8.96 60.09
CA HIS A 180 -18.91 9.98 60.90
C HIS A 180 -18.08 11.26 61.12
N GLY A 181 -17.16 11.57 60.20
CA GLY A 181 -16.29 12.75 60.30
C GLY A 181 -15.32 12.74 61.48
N SER A 182 -15.09 11.58 62.13
CA SER A 182 -14.18 11.45 63.27
C SER A 182 -12.73 11.26 62.80
N MET A 183 -12.29 12.09 61.84
CA MET A 183 -10.93 12.14 61.35
C MET A 183 -10.33 13.51 61.62
N GLU A 184 -9.27 13.56 62.41
CA GLU A 184 -8.46 14.77 62.57
C GLU A 184 -7.95 15.22 61.20
N GLY A 185 -8.36 16.41 60.77
CA GLY A 185 -8.06 16.96 59.43
C GLY A 185 -6.56 17.08 59.11
N TRP A 186 -5.70 16.95 60.14
CA TRP A 186 -4.25 16.90 59.98
C TRP A 186 -3.73 15.61 59.33
N ASN A 187 -4.46 14.49 59.45
CA ASN A 187 -4.09 13.23 58.81
C ASN A 187 -4.40 13.23 57.29
N ILE A 188 -5.34 14.08 56.86
CA ILE A 188 -5.68 14.28 55.44
C ILE A 188 -4.57 15.04 54.71
N PHE A 189 -3.80 15.88 55.41
CA PHE A 189 -2.65 16.61 54.85
C PHE A 189 -1.31 15.86 54.96
N GLN A 190 -1.22 14.81 55.78
CA GLN A 190 -0.02 13.96 55.89
C GLN A 190 0.00 12.78 54.91
N LEU A 191 -1.15 12.45 54.32
CA LEU A 191 -1.19 11.69 53.07
C LEU A 191 -0.72 12.62 51.96
N GLY A 192 0.61 12.74 51.82
CA GLY A 192 1.23 13.39 50.67
C GLY A 192 0.56 12.94 49.37
N PRO A 193 0.51 13.80 48.33
CA PRO A 193 -0.22 13.49 47.11
C PRO A 193 0.15 12.08 46.67
N PRO A 194 -0.78 11.12 46.61
CA PRO A 194 -0.44 9.78 46.20
C PRO A 194 0.27 9.93 44.86
N CYS A 195 1.45 9.34 44.71
CA CYS A 195 2.29 9.49 43.52
C CYS A 195 1.54 9.19 42.19
N GLY A 196 0.30 8.67 42.23
CA GLY A 196 -0.60 8.57 41.08
C GLY A 196 -1.29 9.87 40.62
N SER A 197 -1.52 10.87 41.49
CA SER A 197 -2.22 12.12 41.12
C SER A 197 -1.44 12.95 40.09
N VAL A 198 -0.12 13.06 40.28
CA VAL A 198 0.77 13.73 39.32
C VAL A 198 0.85 12.99 37.98
N VAL A 199 0.84 11.66 37.99
CA VAL A 199 0.87 10.85 36.75
C VAL A 199 -0.45 10.98 35.99
N LEU A 200 -1.58 10.98 36.69
CA LEU A 200 -2.92 11.15 36.10
C LEU A 200 -3.15 12.57 35.55
N LEU A 201 -2.66 13.61 36.24
CA LEU A 201 -2.68 14.99 35.75
C LEU A 201 -1.73 15.21 34.57
N PHE A 202 -0.59 14.53 34.54
CA PHE A 202 0.35 14.56 33.43
C PHE A 202 -0.24 13.93 32.17
N VAL A 203 -0.88 12.75 32.28
CA VAL A 203 -1.59 12.08 31.18
C VAL A 203 -2.76 12.94 30.66
N ARG A 204 -3.47 13.63 31.56
CA ARG A 204 -4.55 14.56 31.18
C ARG A 204 -4.04 15.82 30.45
N ASN A 205 -2.87 16.36 30.81
CA ASN A 205 -2.28 17.50 30.11
C ASN A 205 -1.69 17.10 28.75
N LEU A 206 -1.06 15.92 28.65
CA LEU A 206 -0.54 15.41 27.37
C LEU A 206 -1.64 15.17 26.34
N THR A 207 -2.79 14.67 26.77
CA THR A 207 -3.96 14.46 25.89
C THR A 207 -4.63 15.76 25.46
N ALA A 208 -4.50 16.85 26.24
CA ALA A 208 -4.98 18.18 25.85
C ALA A 208 -4.08 18.91 24.83
N ILE A 209 -2.80 18.53 24.73
CA ILE A 209 -1.84 19.08 23.76
C ILE A 209 -1.88 18.29 22.44
N ALA A 210 -2.28 17.03 22.49
CA ALA A 210 -2.34 16.13 21.33
C ALA A 210 -3.68 16.19 20.56
N LEU A 211 -4.64 16.99 21.02
CA LEU A 211 -5.93 17.26 20.37
C LEU A 211 -5.94 18.67 19.78
#